data_AF-A0A0F9B4V5-F1
#
_entry.id   AF-A0A0F9B4V5-F1
#
_cell.length_a   1.000
_cell.length_b   1.000
_cell.length_c   1.000
_cell.angle_alpha   90.00
_cell.angle_beta   90.00
_cell.angle_gamma   90.00
#
_symmetry.space_group_name_H-M   'P 1'
#
loop_
_entity.id
_entity.type
_entity.pdbx_description
1 polymer ?
#
loop_
_entity_poly.entity_id
_entity_poly.type
_entity_poly.pdbx_seq_one_letter_code
_entity_poly.pdbx_strand_id
1 'polypeptide(L)'
;MKENFEIPYSNKEYLIGKIEKLNKKARKLDCEEMILTFGKKRTVDISLSLEIERLRSFVEVELNYEIPIIDGWEFISKFDIYQIADKDPVVMTSTNPDKILPEKFHNKKSIFCDHCGHNRYRVKSYLLRNVDSGEYKEVGSGCVKDFFGHNPKNLIWLAGYDFGSLIDNVNDFESSRGKGFDGYGLFTVLKYSSAVIKGFGWISKSKAYEKMTGSTADIVDINLWPKESTDKNIIFTPGEEDEKLAREVINFFKTFKNEGNNEYFENIKKLTEIEFVPNKHFGLAVSIIPAYNNILNKLRKEKEKENLPSSNWIGKVGEKTERKVKCIYTNTFHNDYGYGGSTLFAIFKDESENIL
;
A
#
# COMPACT_ATOMS: atom_id res chain seq x y z
N MET A 1 10.03 -26.08 -18.25
CA MET A 1 9.72 -24.78 -18.89
C MET A 1 10.00 -23.64 -17.94
N LYS A 2 10.24 -22.44 -18.49
CA LYS A 2 10.61 -21.25 -17.71
C LYS A 2 9.90 -20.01 -18.25
N GLU A 3 9.28 -19.25 -17.34
CA GLU A 3 8.63 -17.97 -17.63
C GLU A 3 9.23 -16.88 -16.75
N ASN A 4 9.49 -15.71 -17.32
CA ASN A 4 9.99 -14.55 -16.58
C ASN A 4 9.02 -13.40 -16.75
N PHE A 5 8.62 -12.79 -15.63
CA PHE A 5 7.71 -11.65 -15.63
C PHE A 5 7.94 -10.79 -14.39
N GLU A 6 7.33 -9.61 -14.33
CA GLU A 6 7.37 -8.75 -13.17
C GLU A 6 5.97 -8.57 -12.61
N ILE A 7 5.88 -8.47 -11.28
CA ILE A 7 4.64 -8.17 -10.57
C ILE A 7 4.84 -7.05 -9.56
N PRO A 8 3.78 -6.33 -9.17
CA PRO A 8 3.80 -5.49 -7.98
C PRO A 8 4.28 -6.27 -6.76
N TYR A 9 5.22 -5.70 -6.02
CA TYR A 9 5.84 -6.37 -4.86
C TYR A 9 4.81 -6.74 -3.78
N SER A 10 3.78 -5.90 -3.61
CA SER A 10 2.62 -6.13 -2.75
C SER A 10 1.88 -7.44 -3.04
N ASN A 11 1.90 -7.90 -4.30
CA ASN A 11 1.20 -9.10 -4.75
C ASN A 11 2.06 -10.37 -4.65
N LYS A 12 3.30 -10.26 -4.16
CA LYS A 12 4.22 -11.39 -3.97
C LYS A 12 3.58 -12.54 -3.17
N GLU A 13 3.04 -12.23 -2.00
CA GLU A 13 2.41 -13.23 -1.12
C GLU A 13 1.16 -13.86 -1.73
N TYR A 14 0.40 -13.08 -2.51
CA TYR A 14 -0.77 -13.59 -3.23
C TYR A 14 -0.36 -14.61 -4.30
N LEU A 15 0.68 -14.32 -5.07
CA LEU A 15 1.22 -15.25 -6.06
C LEU A 15 1.75 -16.52 -5.40
N ILE A 16 2.52 -16.40 -4.32
CA ILE A 16 3.01 -17.56 -3.53
C ILE A 16 1.84 -18.44 -3.12
N GLY A 17 0.81 -17.86 -2.48
CA GLY A 17 -0.36 -18.62 -2.05
C GLY A 17 -1.17 -19.26 -3.18
N LYS A 18 -1.14 -18.68 -4.40
CA LYS A 18 -1.75 -19.28 -5.59
C LYS A 18 -0.96 -20.48 -6.09
N ILE A 19 0.37 -20.34 -6.22
CA ILE A 19 1.24 -21.44 -6.65
C ILE A 19 1.23 -22.58 -5.62
N GLU A 20 1.26 -22.29 -4.32
CA GLU A 20 1.15 -23.31 -3.28
C GLU A 20 -0.14 -24.14 -3.37
N LYS A 21 -1.27 -23.52 -3.70
CA LYS A 21 -2.55 -24.23 -3.90
C LYS A 21 -2.50 -25.16 -5.11
N LEU A 22 -1.74 -24.79 -6.15
CA LEU A 22 -1.53 -25.61 -7.33
C LEU A 22 -0.54 -26.75 -7.02
N ASN A 23 0.57 -26.49 -6.35
CA ASN A 23 1.52 -27.52 -5.92
C ASN A 23 0.88 -28.55 -4.97
N LYS A 24 -0.03 -28.11 -4.07
CA LYS A 24 -0.84 -29.04 -3.25
C LYS A 24 -1.69 -29.99 -4.09
N LYS A 25 -2.09 -29.61 -5.30
CA LYS A 25 -2.81 -30.48 -6.24
C LYS A 25 -1.85 -31.33 -7.06
N ALA A 26 -0.74 -30.75 -7.51
CA ALA A 26 0.33 -31.48 -8.22
C ALA A 26 0.80 -32.69 -7.39
N ARG A 27 1.12 -32.49 -6.11
CA ARG A 27 1.49 -33.57 -5.17
C ARG A 27 0.44 -34.68 -5.04
N LYS A 28 -0.85 -34.36 -5.15
CA LYS A 28 -1.92 -35.37 -5.06
C LYS A 28 -2.07 -36.19 -6.33
N LEU A 29 -1.56 -35.68 -7.44
CA LEU A 29 -1.64 -36.25 -8.77
C LEU A 29 -0.27 -36.73 -9.26
N ASP A 30 0.69 -36.87 -8.34
CA ASP A 30 2.06 -37.32 -8.61
C ASP A 30 2.76 -36.52 -9.73
N CYS A 31 2.47 -35.22 -9.78
CA CYS A 31 3.05 -34.28 -10.74
C CYS A 31 4.13 -33.43 -10.08
N GLU A 32 5.13 -33.04 -10.87
CA GLU A 32 6.19 -32.12 -10.45
C GLU A 32 5.64 -30.77 -9.97
N GLU A 33 6.33 -30.20 -8.99
CA GLU A 33 5.96 -28.91 -8.41
C GLU A 33 6.47 -27.74 -9.24
N MET A 34 5.70 -26.65 -9.23
CA MET A 34 6.17 -25.40 -9.76
C MET A 34 7.07 -24.69 -8.77
N ILE A 35 8.14 -24.10 -9.27
CA ILE A 35 9.15 -23.42 -8.48
C ILE A 35 9.13 -21.94 -8.83
N LEU A 36 8.86 -21.10 -7.82
CA LEU A 36 8.98 -19.66 -7.92
C LEU A 36 10.34 -19.21 -7.38
N THR A 37 11.04 -18.39 -8.15
CA THR A 37 12.21 -17.63 -7.69
C THR A 37 11.97 -16.14 -7.86
N PHE A 38 12.44 -15.35 -6.89
CA PHE A 38 12.26 -13.89 -6.89
C PHE A 38 13.62 -13.21 -7.09
N GLY A 39 13.67 -12.33 -8.08
CA GLY A 39 14.86 -11.56 -8.43
C GLY A 39 14.90 -10.20 -7.76
N LYS A 40 15.38 -9.20 -8.50
CA LYS A 40 15.59 -7.86 -7.95
C LYS A 40 14.26 -7.15 -7.71
N LYS A 41 14.22 -6.37 -6.62
CA LYS A 41 13.16 -5.39 -6.37
C LYS A 41 13.57 -4.07 -7.00
N ARG A 42 12.67 -3.44 -7.75
CA ARG A 42 12.84 -2.07 -8.24
C ARG A 42 11.65 -1.21 -7.87
N THR A 43 11.87 0.07 -7.62
CA THR A 43 10.82 1.05 -7.36
C THR A 43 10.76 1.99 -8.55
N VAL A 44 9.56 2.24 -9.06
CA VAL A 44 9.32 3.20 -10.14
C VAL A 44 8.31 4.25 -9.74
N ASP A 45 8.51 5.43 -10.29
CA ASP A 45 7.53 6.49 -10.30
C ASP A 45 6.40 6.14 -11.29
N ILE A 46 5.17 6.16 -10.80
CA ILE A 46 3.94 5.87 -11.55
C ILE A 46 2.96 7.04 -11.52
N SER A 47 3.47 8.25 -11.32
CA SER A 47 2.68 9.48 -11.28
C SER A 47 1.95 9.69 -12.60
N LEU A 48 0.62 9.85 -12.53
CA LEU A 48 -0.24 10.16 -13.68
C LEU A 48 -0.25 11.66 -14.02
N SER A 49 0.14 12.51 -13.06
CA SER A 49 0.34 13.94 -13.23
C SER A 49 1.66 14.35 -12.58
N LEU A 50 2.29 15.43 -13.08
CA LEU A 50 3.59 15.91 -12.61
C LEU A 50 3.58 16.44 -11.16
N GLU A 51 2.41 16.58 -10.53
CA GLU A 51 2.26 17.29 -9.24
C GLU A 51 2.29 16.37 -8.01
N ILE A 52 1.97 15.08 -8.18
CA ILE A 52 1.81 14.11 -7.07
C ILE A 52 2.67 12.88 -7.33
N GLU A 53 3.84 12.87 -6.71
CA GLU A 53 4.79 11.76 -6.81
C GLU A 53 4.25 10.49 -6.15
N ARG A 54 4.06 9.44 -6.94
CA ARG A 54 3.61 8.11 -6.51
C ARG A 54 4.60 7.06 -6.92
N LEU A 55 5.02 6.24 -5.96
CA LEU A 55 5.97 5.18 -6.24
C LEU A 55 5.32 3.80 -6.08
N ARG A 56 5.72 2.87 -6.95
CA ARG A 56 5.34 1.46 -6.89
C ARG A 56 6.56 0.57 -7.05
N SER A 57 6.64 -0.43 -6.20
CA SER A 57 7.68 -1.44 -6.24
C SER A 57 7.24 -2.64 -7.05
N PHE A 58 8.13 -3.12 -7.90
CA PHE A 58 8.00 -4.36 -8.65
C PHE A 58 9.09 -5.35 -8.23
N VAL A 59 8.83 -6.63 -8.43
CA VAL A 59 9.80 -7.70 -8.25
C VAL A 59 9.80 -8.60 -9.47
N GLU A 60 11.00 -8.94 -9.93
CA GLU A 60 11.22 -9.96 -10.95
C GLU A 60 10.81 -11.33 -10.41
N VAL A 61 10.06 -12.07 -11.21
CA VAL A 61 9.61 -13.42 -10.90
C VAL A 61 10.05 -14.33 -12.02
N GLU A 62 10.68 -15.43 -11.63
CA GLU A 62 10.94 -16.56 -12.50
C GLU A 62 10.11 -17.75 -12.01
N LEU A 63 9.33 -18.32 -12.94
CA LEU A 63 8.50 -19.48 -12.69
C LEU A 63 9.01 -20.65 -13.53
N ASN A 64 9.50 -21.67 -12.85
CA ASN A 64 9.90 -22.93 -13.45
C ASN A 64 8.80 -23.97 -13.22
N TYR A 65 8.40 -24.66 -14.27
CA TYR A 65 7.34 -25.67 -14.21
C TYR A 65 7.50 -26.71 -15.30
N GLU A 66 6.90 -27.87 -15.07
CA GLU A 66 6.69 -28.88 -16.10
C GLU A 66 5.20 -29.02 -16.39
N ILE A 67 4.89 -29.45 -17.59
CA ILE A 67 3.52 -29.72 -17.98
C ILE A 67 3.16 -31.09 -17.43
N PRO A 68 2.15 -31.17 -16.56
CA PRO A 68 1.85 -32.42 -15.88
C PRO A 68 1.32 -33.46 -16.87
N ILE A 69 1.83 -34.68 -16.75
CA ILE A 69 1.23 -35.88 -17.33
C ILE A 69 0.30 -36.45 -16.27
N ILE A 70 -0.99 -36.52 -16.58
CA ILE A 70 -2.02 -36.95 -15.62
C ILE A 70 -2.61 -38.25 -16.14
N ASP A 71 -2.53 -39.33 -15.35
CA ASP A 71 -3.03 -40.66 -15.72
C ASP A 71 -2.56 -41.12 -17.13
N GLY A 72 -1.32 -40.81 -17.49
CA GLY A 72 -0.75 -41.14 -18.80
C GLY A 72 -1.20 -40.23 -19.95
N TRP A 73 -1.90 -39.14 -19.69
CA TRP A 73 -2.29 -38.14 -20.69
C TRP A 73 -1.49 -36.85 -20.54
N GLU A 74 -0.78 -36.48 -21.60
CA GLU A 74 -0.13 -35.18 -21.73
C GLU A 74 -1.05 -34.16 -22.41
N PHE A 75 -0.91 -32.89 -22.02
CA PHE A 75 -1.64 -31.80 -22.61
C PHE A 75 -0.95 -31.26 -23.88
N ILE A 76 -1.73 -31.12 -24.96
CA ILE A 76 -1.22 -30.67 -26.26
C ILE A 76 -1.69 -29.26 -26.60
N SER A 77 -3.00 -29.00 -26.53
CA SER A 77 -3.56 -27.72 -26.99
C SER A 77 -4.88 -27.39 -26.32
N LYS A 78 -5.16 -26.08 -26.15
CA LYS A 78 -6.44 -25.55 -25.71
C LYS A 78 -7.18 -24.99 -26.92
N PHE A 79 -8.48 -25.25 -26.99
CA PHE A 79 -9.37 -24.61 -27.96
C PHE A 79 -10.39 -23.74 -27.24
N ASP A 80 -10.46 -22.47 -27.62
CA ASP A 80 -11.48 -21.51 -27.17
C ASP A 80 -12.35 -21.10 -28.38
N ILE A 81 -13.66 -21.40 -28.31
CA ILE A 81 -14.60 -21.07 -29.38
C ILE A 81 -15.33 -19.77 -29.05
N TYR A 82 -15.28 -18.84 -30.00
CA TYR A 82 -16.01 -17.60 -30.00
C TYR A 82 -17.10 -17.65 -31.07
N GLN A 83 -18.35 -17.62 -30.62
CA GLN A 83 -19.52 -17.49 -31.48
C GLN A 83 -20.03 -16.05 -31.41
N ILE A 84 -20.04 -15.36 -32.54
CA ILE A 84 -20.66 -14.04 -32.69
C ILE A 84 -21.94 -14.24 -33.51
N ALA A 85 -23.00 -13.48 -33.20
CA ALA A 85 -24.22 -13.50 -34.00
C ALA A 85 -23.90 -13.18 -35.46
N ASP A 86 -24.53 -13.90 -36.40
CA ASP A 86 -24.39 -13.72 -37.85
C ASP A 86 -22.97 -13.91 -38.41
N LYS A 87 -22.08 -14.60 -37.68
CA LYS A 87 -20.74 -14.97 -38.13
C LYS A 87 -20.45 -16.45 -37.88
N ASP A 88 -19.58 -17.01 -38.70
CA ASP A 88 -19.02 -18.35 -38.45
C ASP A 88 -18.27 -18.38 -37.12
N PRO A 89 -18.40 -19.46 -36.31
CA PRO A 89 -17.60 -19.63 -35.11
C PRO A 89 -16.10 -19.63 -35.41
N VAL A 90 -15.36 -18.92 -34.57
CA VAL A 90 -13.89 -18.86 -34.63
C VAL A 90 -13.31 -19.65 -33.48
N VAL A 91 -12.34 -20.52 -33.79
CA VAL A 91 -11.63 -21.33 -32.78
C VAL A 91 -10.23 -20.78 -32.60
N MET A 92 -9.98 -20.21 -31.43
CA MET A 92 -8.64 -19.82 -31.00
C MET A 92 -7.93 -21.05 -30.46
N THR A 93 -6.71 -21.28 -30.95
CA THR A 93 -5.91 -22.45 -30.58
C THR A 93 -4.67 -22.00 -29.83
N SER A 94 -4.42 -22.60 -28.66
CA SER A 94 -3.22 -22.36 -27.85
C SER A 94 -2.51 -23.69 -27.65
N THR A 95 -1.62 -24.02 -28.58
CA THR A 95 -0.80 -25.23 -28.53
C THR A 95 0.42 -24.98 -27.66
N ASN A 96 0.77 -25.99 -26.89
CA ASN A 96 2.00 -26.02 -26.13
C ASN A 96 3.22 -25.78 -27.06
N PRO A 97 4.12 -24.83 -26.76
CA PRO A 97 5.28 -24.51 -27.59
C PRO A 97 6.15 -25.72 -27.95
N ASP A 98 6.25 -26.70 -27.06
CA ASP A 98 7.06 -27.91 -27.27
C ASP A 98 6.27 -29.02 -28.01
N LYS A 99 5.05 -28.74 -28.49
CA LYS A 99 4.17 -29.70 -29.13
C LYS A 99 3.69 -29.19 -30.48
N ILE A 100 3.39 -30.14 -31.35
CA ILE A 100 2.86 -29.89 -32.69
C ILE A 100 1.38 -30.22 -32.66
N LEU A 101 0.55 -29.30 -33.14
CA LEU A 101 -0.87 -29.54 -33.32
C LEU A 101 -1.07 -30.47 -34.53
N PRO A 102 -1.70 -31.65 -34.38
CA PRO A 102 -1.97 -32.52 -35.52
C PRO A 102 -2.88 -31.84 -36.54
N GLU A 103 -2.60 -32.01 -37.84
CA GLU A 103 -3.31 -31.34 -38.95
C GLU A 103 -4.84 -31.49 -38.89
N LYS A 104 -5.34 -32.64 -38.42
CA LYS A 104 -6.78 -32.90 -38.28
C LYS A 104 -7.51 -31.94 -37.32
N PHE A 105 -6.78 -31.24 -36.46
CA PHE A 105 -7.32 -30.24 -35.54
C PHE A 105 -7.14 -28.80 -36.04
N HIS A 106 -6.51 -28.58 -37.19
CA HIS A 106 -6.38 -27.26 -37.79
C HIS A 106 -7.74 -26.82 -38.35
N ASN A 107 -8.00 -25.51 -38.33
CA ASN A 107 -9.21 -24.87 -38.89
C ASN A 107 -10.55 -25.46 -38.41
N LYS A 108 -10.56 -26.10 -37.23
CA LYS A 108 -11.80 -26.57 -36.62
C LYS A 108 -12.78 -25.41 -36.41
N LYS A 109 -14.07 -25.69 -36.56
CA LYS A 109 -15.19 -24.75 -36.33
C LYS A 109 -16.06 -25.12 -35.14
N SER A 110 -15.84 -26.28 -34.53
CA SER A 110 -16.64 -26.80 -33.42
C SER A 110 -15.83 -27.65 -32.45
N ILE A 111 -16.32 -27.77 -31.22
CA ILE A 111 -15.78 -28.66 -30.20
C ILE A 111 -16.51 -30.00 -30.27
N PHE A 112 -15.75 -31.08 -30.37
CA PHE A 112 -16.27 -32.44 -30.22
C PHE A 112 -15.58 -33.10 -29.03
N CYS A 113 -16.37 -33.62 -28.08
CA CYS A 113 -15.79 -34.19 -26.86
C CYS A 113 -15.78 -35.72 -26.95
N ASP A 114 -14.59 -36.29 -27.12
CA ASP A 114 -14.37 -37.74 -27.24
C ASP A 114 -14.70 -38.53 -25.96
N HIS A 115 -14.78 -37.86 -24.81
CA HIS A 115 -15.20 -38.50 -23.55
C HIS A 115 -16.70 -38.80 -23.51
N CYS A 116 -17.54 -37.82 -23.85
CA CYS A 116 -18.99 -37.97 -23.70
C CYS A 116 -19.73 -38.17 -25.02
N GLY A 117 -19.15 -37.81 -26.17
CA GLY A 117 -19.80 -37.86 -27.49
C GLY A 117 -20.99 -36.90 -27.68
N HIS A 118 -21.37 -36.10 -26.66
CA HIS A 118 -22.52 -35.22 -26.75
C HIS A 118 -22.17 -33.90 -27.44
N ASN A 119 -22.95 -33.54 -28.46
CA ASN A 119 -22.89 -32.26 -29.13
C ASN A 119 -23.54 -31.17 -28.24
N ARG A 120 -22.71 -30.50 -27.44
CA ARG A 120 -23.11 -29.38 -26.58
C ARG A 120 -22.36 -28.13 -27.05
N TYR A 121 -23.00 -26.97 -26.95
CA TYR A 121 -22.33 -25.67 -27.14
C TYR A 121 -21.30 -25.46 -26.02
N ARG A 122 -20.07 -25.89 -26.27
CA ARG A 122 -18.93 -25.67 -25.37
C ARG A 122 -18.11 -24.51 -25.93
N VAL A 123 -17.69 -23.63 -25.02
CA VAL A 123 -16.78 -22.51 -25.35
C VAL A 123 -15.32 -22.92 -25.22
N LYS A 124 -15.02 -24.06 -24.58
CA LYS A 124 -13.64 -24.48 -24.27
C LYS A 124 -13.47 -26.01 -24.26
N SER A 125 -12.42 -26.50 -24.91
CA SER A 125 -11.95 -27.90 -24.85
C SER A 125 -10.43 -27.99 -24.82
N TYR A 126 -9.93 -29.19 -24.55
CA TYR A 126 -8.53 -29.50 -24.38
C TYR A 126 -8.17 -30.72 -25.22
N LEU A 127 -7.10 -30.64 -26.01
CA LEU A 127 -6.52 -31.75 -26.73
C LEU A 127 -5.48 -32.44 -25.84
N LEU A 128 -5.70 -33.71 -25.59
CA LEU A 128 -4.83 -34.58 -24.80
C LEU A 128 -4.22 -35.65 -25.71
N ARG A 129 -3.01 -36.09 -25.39
CA ARG A 129 -2.37 -37.24 -26.01
C ARG A 129 -1.98 -38.26 -24.96
N ASN A 130 -2.29 -39.52 -25.19
CA ASN A 130 -1.82 -40.59 -24.32
C ASN A 130 -0.35 -40.89 -24.62
N VAL A 131 0.49 -40.90 -23.60
CA VAL A 131 1.95 -41.00 -23.77
C VAL A 131 2.39 -42.38 -24.25
N ASP A 132 1.66 -43.43 -23.88
CA ASP A 132 2.02 -44.82 -24.22
C ASP A 132 1.52 -45.21 -25.62
N SER A 133 0.26 -44.91 -25.94
CA SER A 133 -0.37 -45.29 -27.21
C SER A 133 -0.23 -44.24 -28.32
N GLY A 134 0.05 -42.98 -27.96
CA GLY A 134 0.04 -41.85 -28.88
C GLY A 134 -1.37 -41.41 -29.32
N GLU A 135 -2.44 -41.99 -28.76
CA GLU A 135 -3.83 -41.62 -29.06
C GLU A 135 -4.12 -40.17 -28.67
N TYR A 136 -4.85 -39.45 -29.52
CA TYR A 136 -5.33 -38.09 -29.21
C TYR A 136 -6.82 -38.08 -28.86
N LYS A 137 -7.18 -37.36 -27.80
CA LYS A 137 -8.58 -37.10 -27.42
C LYS A 137 -8.83 -35.63 -27.15
N GLU A 138 -9.90 -35.10 -27.74
CA GLU A 138 -10.44 -33.79 -27.41
C GLU A 138 -11.46 -33.93 -26.28
N VAL A 139 -11.19 -33.29 -25.14
CA VAL A 139 -12.05 -33.35 -23.96
C VAL A 139 -12.57 -31.94 -23.65
N GLY A 140 -13.90 -31.80 -23.65
CA GLY A 140 -14.55 -30.54 -23.29
C GLY A 140 -14.25 -30.15 -21.85
N SER A 141 -14.08 -28.86 -21.59
CA SER A 141 -13.67 -28.34 -20.27
C SER A 141 -14.55 -28.78 -19.08
N GLY A 142 -15.84 -29.01 -19.31
CA GLY A 142 -16.77 -29.54 -18.30
C GLY A 142 -16.67 -31.06 -18.09
N CYS A 143 -16.12 -31.81 -19.04
CA CYS A 143 -15.96 -33.27 -18.98
C CYS A 143 -14.59 -33.71 -18.46
N VAL A 144 -13.64 -32.77 -18.31
CA VAL A 144 -12.28 -33.05 -17.79
C VAL A 144 -12.32 -33.81 -16.47
N LYS A 145 -13.18 -33.41 -15.54
CA LYS A 145 -13.26 -34.07 -14.23
C LYS A 145 -13.68 -35.53 -14.36
N ASP A 146 -14.67 -35.79 -15.21
CA ASP A 146 -15.21 -37.13 -15.40
C ASP A 146 -14.23 -38.01 -16.17
N PHE A 147 -13.51 -37.44 -17.15
CA PHE A 147 -12.49 -38.14 -17.94
C PHE A 147 -11.34 -38.66 -17.09
N PHE A 148 -10.84 -37.85 -16.15
CA PHE A 148 -9.75 -38.25 -15.24
C PHE A 148 -10.24 -38.90 -13.94
N GLY A 149 -11.57 -38.93 -13.69
CA GLY A 149 -12.14 -39.38 -12.41
C GLY A 149 -11.85 -38.48 -11.19
N HIS A 150 -11.00 -37.46 -11.36
CA HIS A 150 -10.68 -36.45 -10.37
C HIS A 150 -10.66 -35.06 -11.05
N ASN A 151 -10.46 -33.97 -10.31
CA ASN A 151 -10.50 -32.62 -10.90
C ASN A 151 -9.09 -32.02 -11.13
N PRO A 152 -8.46 -32.26 -12.30
CA PRO A 152 -7.18 -31.66 -12.66
C PRO A 152 -7.32 -30.28 -13.32
N LYS A 153 -8.51 -29.69 -13.37
CA LYS A 153 -8.80 -28.49 -14.19
C LYS A 153 -7.79 -27.34 -13.97
N ASN A 154 -7.30 -27.16 -12.74
CA ASN A 154 -6.32 -26.12 -12.43
C ASN A 154 -4.91 -26.41 -12.98
N LEU A 155 -4.53 -27.69 -13.07
CA LEU A 155 -3.26 -28.12 -13.65
C LEU A 155 -3.32 -28.11 -15.19
N ILE A 156 -4.46 -28.48 -15.76
CA ILE A 156 -4.69 -28.37 -17.21
C ILE A 156 -4.79 -26.90 -17.64
N TRP A 157 -5.33 -26.03 -16.78
CA TRP A 157 -5.30 -24.59 -17.00
C TRP A 157 -3.86 -24.05 -17.07
N LEU A 158 -2.97 -24.54 -16.19
CA LEU A 158 -1.55 -24.22 -16.22
C LEU A 158 -0.90 -24.72 -17.53
N ALA A 159 -1.19 -25.96 -17.93
CA ALA A 159 -0.70 -26.55 -19.17
C ALA A 159 -1.21 -25.84 -20.43
N GLY A 160 -2.36 -25.17 -20.35
CA GLY A 160 -2.98 -24.40 -21.43
C GLY A 160 -2.37 -23.02 -21.70
N TYR A 161 -1.22 -22.69 -21.09
CA TYR A 161 -0.47 -21.44 -21.28
C TYR A 161 -1.24 -20.18 -20.93
N ASP A 162 -2.24 -20.27 -20.05
CA ASP A 162 -3.01 -19.12 -19.60
C ASP A 162 -2.26 -18.32 -18.50
N PHE A 163 -0.91 -18.28 -18.58
CA PHE A 163 -0.05 -17.52 -17.67
C PHE A 163 -0.29 -16.02 -17.80
N GLY A 164 -0.62 -15.54 -19.00
CA GLY A 164 -1.06 -14.17 -19.21
C GLY A 164 -2.19 -13.79 -18.27
N SER A 165 -3.25 -14.61 -18.19
CA SER A 165 -4.33 -14.32 -17.24
C SER A 165 -3.93 -14.53 -15.79
N LEU A 166 -2.99 -15.41 -15.45
CA LEU A 166 -2.42 -15.46 -14.09
C LEU A 166 -1.79 -14.12 -13.73
N ILE A 167 -0.94 -13.61 -14.61
CA ILE A 167 -0.18 -12.36 -14.45
C ILE A 167 -1.15 -11.19 -14.40
N ASP A 168 -2.13 -11.11 -15.31
CA ASP A 168 -3.17 -10.08 -15.31
C ASP A 168 -3.97 -10.11 -14.00
N ASN A 169 -4.42 -11.29 -13.55
CA ASN A 169 -5.13 -11.41 -12.27
C ASN A 169 -4.26 -11.02 -11.07
N VAL A 170 -2.95 -11.27 -11.12
CA VAL A 170 -2.01 -10.87 -10.07
C VAL A 170 -1.79 -9.36 -10.13
N ASN A 171 -1.66 -8.76 -11.30
CA ASN A 171 -1.48 -7.32 -11.48
C ASN A 171 -2.75 -6.53 -11.12
N ASP A 172 -3.92 -7.05 -11.49
CA ASP A 172 -5.23 -6.45 -11.28
C ASP A 172 -5.78 -6.68 -9.87
N PHE A 173 -5.19 -7.58 -9.07
CA PHE A 173 -5.63 -7.86 -7.70
C PHE A 173 -5.76 -6.59 -6.83
N GLU A 174 -4.93 -5.58 -7.09
CA GLU A 174 -4.98 -4.31 -6.35
C GLU A 174 -6.15 -3.41 -6.72
N SER A 175 -6.64 -3.44 -7.98
CA SER A 175 -7.75 -2.60 -8.44
C SER A 175 -9.03 -2.81 -7.61
N SER A 176 -9.15 -3.99 -6.98
CA SER A 176 -10.30 -4.39 -6.18
C SER A 176 -10.08 -4.31 -4.67
N ARG A 177 -8.86 -4.04 -4.17
CA ARG A 177 -8.54 -4.15 -2.72
C ARG A 177 -7.63 -3.07 -2.13
N GLY A 178 -7.09 -2.14 -2.91
CA GLY A 178 -6.17 -1.12 -2.37
C GLY A 178 -5.85 0.02 -3.33
N LYS A 179 -4.95 0.90 -2.88
CA LYS A 179 -4.33 1.93 -3.73
C LYS A 179 -3.28 1.23 -4.60
N GLY A 180 -3.32 1.42 -5.93
CA GLY A 180 -2.40 0.79 -6.88
C GLY A 180 -0.95 1.28 -6.84
N PHE A 181 -0.47 1.69 -5.66
CA PHE A 181 0.86 2.26 -5.39
C PHE A 181 1.26 2.01 -3.93
N ASP A 182 2.57 1.96 -3.66
CA ASP A 182 3.11 1.57 -2.34
C ASP A 182 3.23 2.75 -1.36
N GLY A 183 3.20 3.97 -1.89
CA GLY A 183 3.36 5.19 -1.12
C GLY A 183 3.57 6.42 -1.97
N TYR A 184 4.01 7.49 -1.31
CA TYR A 184 4.22 8.81 -1.91
C TYR A 184 5.66 9.31 -1.68
N GLY A 185 6.12 10.25 -2.51
CA GLY A 185 7.33 11.00 -2.20
C GLY A 185 7.17 11.80 -0.90
N LEU A 186 8.18 11.79 -0.03
CA LEU A 186 8.12 12.49 1.27
C LEU A 186 7.88 13.99 1.10
N PHE A 187 8.57 14.61 0.14
CA PHE A 187 8.38 16.02 -0.20
C PHE A 187 6.92 16.34 -0.52
N THR A 188 6.27 15.48 -1.33
CA THR A 188 4.85 15.62 -1.68
C THR A 188 3.94 15.52 -0.45
N VAL A 189 4.18 14.56 0.44
CA VAL A 189 3.37 14.44 1.67
C VAL A 189 3.54 15.67 2.57
N LEU A 190 4.76 16.18 2.72
CA LEU A 190 5.05 17.31 3.59
C LEU A 190 4.48 18.64 3.08
N LYS A 191 4.54 18.92 1.77
CA LYS A 191 3.95 20.14 1.20
C LYS A 191 2.42 20.17 1.39
N TYR A 192 1.75 19.04 1.16
CA TYR A 192 0.30 18.93 1.39
C TYR A 192 -0.04 18.97 2.89
N SER A 193 0.78 18.37 3.74
CA SER A 193 0.61 18.46 5.19
C SER A 193 0.68 19.91 5.67
N SER A 194 1.63 20.69 5.17
CA SER A 194 1.75 22.12 5.47
C SER A 194 0.49 22.89 5.05
N ALA A 195 0.04 22.72 3.80
CA ALA A 195 -1.14 23.41 3.27
C ALA A 195 -2.41 23.10 4.08
N VAL A 196 -2.63 21.82 4.39
CA VAL A 196 -3.79 21.37 5.19
C VAL A 196 -3.70 21.92 6.62
N ILE A 197 -2.53 21.88 7.27
CA ILE A 197 -2.38 22.39 8.64
C ILE A 197 -2.62 23.90 8.69
N LYS A 198 -2.18 24.64 7.67
CA LYS A 198 -2.39 26.11 7.57
C LYS A 198 -3.87 26.47 7.46
N GLY A 199 -4.63 25.74 6.64
CA GLY A 199 -6.03 26.03 6.39
C GLY A 199 -7.01 25.43 7.41
N PHE A 200 -6.70 24.24 7.93
CA PHE A 200 -7.61 23.44 8.76
C PHE A 200 -7.14 23.25 10.21
N GLY A 201 -5.87 23.52 10.48
CA GLY A 201 -5.24 23.23 11.76
C GLY A 201 -4.80 21.77 11.92
N TRP A 202 -4.02 21.52 12.97
CA TRP A 202 -3.54 20.18 13.31
C TRP A 202 -4.53 19.40 14.17
N ILE A 203 -4.92 18.21 13.71
CA ILE A 203 -5.72 17.24 14.46
C ILE A 203 -5.06 15.86 14.37
N SER A 204 -4.59 15.37 15.51
CA SER A 204 -4.05 14.01 15.63
C SER A 204 -5.16 12.96 15.46
N LYS A 205 -4.77 11.72 15.15
CA LYS A 205 -5.73 10.61 14.99
C LYS A 205 -6.57 10.37 16.25
N SER A 206 -5.98 10.41 17.44
CA SER A 206 -6.70 10.23 18.70
C SER A 206 -7.72 11.35 18.95
N LYS A 207 -7.31 12.61 18.72
CA LYS A 207 -8.21 13.77 18.89
C LYS A 207 -9.33 13.79 17.85
N ALA A 208 -9.05 13.31 16.63
CA ALA A 208 -10.04 13.15 15.58
C ALA A 208 -11.11 12.12 15.99
N TYR A 209 -10.67 10.99 16.56
CA TYR A 209 -11.57 9.96 17.09
C TYR A 209 -12.47 10.48 18.21
N GLU A 210 -11.89 11.17 19.21
CA GLU A 210 -12.66 11.79 20.31
C GLU A 210 -13.73 12.78 19.82
N LYS A 211 -13.41 13.53 18.76
CA LYS A 211 -14.30 14.54 18.18
C LYS A 211 -15.20 14.00 17.06
N MET A 212 -15.13 12.70 16.75
CA MET A 212 -15.83 12.07 15.63
C MET A 212 -15.66 12.84 14.31
N THR A 213 -14.43 13.26 14.02
CA THR A 213 -14.06 14.03 12.82
C THR A 213 -12.86 13.39 12.11
N GLY A 214 -12.49 13.91 10.93
CA GLY A 214 -11.30 13.49 10.18
C GLY A 214 -10.01 14.00 10.83
N SER A 215 -8.96 13.18 10.82
CA SER A 215 -7.62 13.61 11.21
C SER A 215 -6.95 14.41 10.11
N THR A 216 -5.88 15.15 10.43
CA THR A 216 -5.09 15.84 9.41
C THR A 216 -4.56 14.86 8.36
N ALA A 217 -4.19 13.64 8.76
CA ALA A 217 -3.75 12.61 7.81
C ALA A 217 -4.88 12.23 6.84
N ASP A 218 -6.12 12.08 7.30
CA ASP A 218 -7.25 11.76 6.42
C ASP A 218 -7.49 12.87 5.38
N ILE A 219 -7.38 14.13 5.81
CA ILE A 219 -7.55 15.29 4.92
C ILE A 219 -6.40 15.39 3.91
N VAL A 220 -5.15 15.18 4.34
CA VAL A 220 -4.00 15.12 3.41
C VAL A 220 -4.20 14.01 2.39
N ASP A 221 -4.69 12.85 2.81
CA ASP A 221 -4.97 11.72 1.92
C ASP A 221 -6.00 12.07 0.83
N ILE A 222 -7.09 12.75 1.24
CA ILE A 222 -8.11 13.28 0.34
C ILE A 222 -7.51 14.28 -0.66
N ASN A 223 -6.60 15.15 -0.21
CA ASN A 223 -5.99 16.17 -1.06
C ASN A 223 -4.98 15.61 -2.07
N LEU A 224 -4.37 14.46 -1.78
CA LEU A 224 -3.50 13.74 -2.72
C LEU A 224 -4.29 12.98 -3.80
N TRP A 225 -5.62 12.83 -3.62
CA TRP A 225 -6.51 12.23 -4.61
C TRP A 225 -7.97 12.68 -4.42
N PRO A 226 -8.28 13.95 -4.74
CA PRO A 226 -9.63 14.46 -4.61
C PRO A 226 -10.53 13.74 -5.60
N LYS A 227 -11.64 13.18 -5.11
CA LYS A 227 -12.72 12.68 -5.97
C LYS A 227 -13.55 13.87 -6.43
N GLU A 228 -14.24 13.74 -7.55
CA GLU A 228 -15.15 14.78 -8.05
C GLU A 228 -16.23 15.16 -7.01
N SER A 229 -16.66 14.18 -6.20
CA SER A 229 -17.63 14.37 -5.12
C SER A 229 -17.04 14.92 -3.81
N THR A 230 -15.73 15.15 -3.72
CA THR A 230 -15.10 15.66 -2.50
C THR A 230 -15.56 17.10 -2.23
N ASP A 231 -15.88 17.40 -0.97
CA ASP A 231 -16.19 18.76 -0.53
C ASP A 231 -15.02 19.70 -0.81
N LYS A 232 -15.25 20.75 -1.61
CA LYS A 232 -14.23 21.72 -2.00
C LYS A 232 -13.67 22.51 -0.81
N ASN A 233 -14.40 22.60 0.30
CA ASN A 233 -13.95 23.32 1.50
C ASN A 233 -12.78 22.64 2.23
N ILE A 234 -12.52 21.36 1.93
CA ILE A 234 -11.40 20.60 2.49
C ILE A 234 -10.31 20.31 1.45
N ILE A 235 -10.36 21.00 0.30
CA ILE A 235 -9.33 20.95 -0.73
C ILE A 235 -8.36 22.13 -0.56
N PHE A 236 -7.08 21.80 -0.42
CA PHE A 236 -5.97 22.70 -0.17
C PHE A 236 -4.90 22.48 -1.24
N THR A 237 -4.52 23.55 -1.91
CA THR A 237 -3.42 23.55 -2.88
C THR A 237 -2.15 24.08 -2.21
N PRO A 238 -1.06 23.29 -2.15
CA PRO A 238 0.22 23.79 -1.64
C PRO A 238 0.75 24.96 -2.46
N GLY A 239 1.28 25.98 -1.78
CA GLY A 239 1.98 27.10 -2.40
C GLY A 239 3.49 27.06 -2.19
N GLU A 240 4.21 28.08 -2.67
CA GLU A 240 5.67 28.18 -2.56
C GLU A 240 6.19 28.09 -1.10
N GLU A 241 5.46 28.67 -0.15
CA GLU A 241 5.81 28.60 1.27
C GLU A 241 5.75 27.15 1.82
N ASP A 242 4.79 26.36 1.34
CA ASP A 242 4.61 24.96 1.75
C ASP A 242 5.74 24.09 1.19
N GLU A 243 6.17 24.36 -0.05
CA GLU A 243 7.33 23.71 -0.65
C GLU A 243 8.63 24.06 0.09
N LYS A 244 8.82 25.35 0.41
CA LYS A 244 9.99 25.80 1.17
C LYS A 244 10.05 25.13 2.54
N LEU A 245 8.94 25.11 3.27
CA LEU A 245 8.85 24.45 4.56
C LEU A 245 9.13 22.94 4.44
N ALA A 246 8.58 22.27 3.43
CA ALA A 246 8.82 20.84 3.21
C ALA A 246 10.32 20.54 3.01
N ARG A 247 11.04 21.34 2.21
CA ARG A 247 12.50 21.19 2.02
C ARG A 247 13.27 21.45 3.31
N GLU A 248 12.90 22.51 4.03
CA GLU A 248 13.51 22.87 5.31
C GLU A 248 13.38 21.74 6.33
N VAL A 249 12.18 21.17 6.46
CA VAL A 249 11.88 20.06 7.36
C VAL A 249 12.66 18.79 7.01
N ILE A 250 12.76 18.43 5.73
CA ILE A 250 13.56 17.28 5.28
C ILE A 250 15.03 17.48 5.66
N ASN A 251 15.58 18.65 5.35
CA ASN A 251 16.99 18.95 5.64
C ASN A 251 17.29 18.99 7.14
N PHE A 252 16.37 19.55 7.93
CA PHE A 252 16.46 19.56 9.39
C PHE A 252 16.57 18.14 9.94
N PHE A 253 15.63 17.26 9.59
CA PHE A 253 15.59 15.90 10.15
C PHE A 253 16.68 14.96 9.63
N LYS A 254 17.25 15.21 8.44
CA LYS A 254 18.46 14.50 7.97
C LYS A 254 19.66 14.65 8.91
N THR A 255 19.78 15.83 9.55
CA THR A 255 20.90 16.18 10.43
C THR A 255 20.51 16.24 11.91
N PHE A 256 19.25 16.01 12.22
CA PHE A 256 18.70 16.09 13.57
C PHE A 256 19.36 15.06 14.50
N LYS A 257 19.76 15.52 15.68
CA LYS A 257 20.30 14.67 16.75
C LYS A 257 19.16 14.24 17.67
N ASN A 258 18.88 12.94 17.68
CA ASN A 258 17.85 12.34 18.52
C ASN A 258 18.38 12.10 19.95
N GLU A 259 18.58 13.19 20.69
CA GLU A 259 19.04 13.16 22.08
C GLU A 259 17.98 12.47 22.95
N GLY A 260 18.27 11.25 23.40
CA GLY A 260 17.35 10.39 24.15
C GLY A 260 16.89 9.13 23.44
N ASN A 261 17.38 8.85 22.22
CA ASN A 261 17.11 7.61 21.47
C ASN A 261 15.59 7.33 21.31
N ASN A 262 14.83 8.38 20.99
CA ASN A 262 13.38 8.27 20.81
C ASN A 262 13.07 7.63 19.45
N GLU A 263 12.45 6.45 19.47
CA GLU A 263 12.12 5.67 18.28
C GLU A 263 11.30 6.47 17.24
N TYR A 264 10.45 7.40 17.68
CA TYR A 264 9.67 8.27 16.80
C TYR A 264 10.59 9.09 15.88
N PHE A 265 11.62 9.72 16.43
CA PHE A 265 12.56 10.54 15.66
C PHE A 265 13.51 9.70 14.80
N GLU A 266 13.85 8.48 15.24
CA GLU A 266 14.57 7.52 14.39
C GLU A 266 13.76 7.16 13.13
N ASN A 267 12.46 6.94 13.29
CA ASN A 267 11.58 6.62 12.16
C ASN A 267 11.40 7.82 11.21
N ILE A 268 11.33 9.06 11.72
CA ILE A 268 11.33 10.26 10.89
C ILE A 268 12.64 10.37 10.09
N LYS A 269 13.78 10.17 10.74
CA LYS A 269 15.09 10.25 10.08
C LYS A 269 15.17 9.24 8.93
N LYS A 270 14.77 7.98 9.17
CA LYS A 270 14.70 6.96 8.12
C LYS A 270 13.84 7.38 6.94
N LEU A 271 12.66 7.97 7.19
CA LEU A 271 11.80 8.49 6.11
C LEU A 271 12.49 9.60 5.31
N THR A 272 13.25 10.48 5.96
CA THR A 272 13.98 11.57 5.29
C THR A 272 15.22 11.11 4.54
N GLU A 273 15.80 9.98 4.91
CA GLU A 273 16.93 9.36 4.19
C GLU A 273 16.46 8.66 2.91
N ILE A 274 15.32 7.95 2.97
CA ILE A 274 14.76 7.25 1.80
C ILE A 274 13.87 8.14 0.92
N GLU A 275 13.50 9.33 1.41
CA GLU A 275 12.59 10.31 0.80
C GLU A 275 11.26 9.74 0.27
N PHE A 276 10.83 8.63 0.84
CA PHE A 276 9.64 7.87 0.45
C PHE A 276 8.79 7.57 1.67
N VAL A 277 7.47 7.66 1.51
CA VAL A 277 6.48 7.40 2.55
C VAL A 277 5.67 6.17 2.18
N PRO A 278 6.02 4.99 2.73
CA PRO A 278 5.17 3.80 2.60
C PRO A 278 3.76 4.08 3.14
N ASN A 279 2.72 3.53 2.52
CA ASN A 279 1.32 3.70 2.94
C ASN A 279 1.11 3.49 4.46
N LYS A 280 1.78 2.48 5.05
CA LYS A 280 1.70 2.17 6.49
C LYS A 280 2.29 3.26 7.41
N HIS A 281 3.18 4.10 6.90
CA HIS A 281 3.84 5.19 7.64
C HIS A 281 3.31 6.57 7.23
N PHE A 282 2.21 6.62 6.48
CA PHE A 282 1.62 7.88 6.02
C PHE A 282 1.29 8.84 7.17
N GLY A 283 0.60 8.35 8.20
CA GLY A 283 0.28 9.17 9.38
C GLY A 283 1.51 9.71 10.13
N LEU A 284 2.61 8.94 10.14
CA LEU A 284 3.89 9.38 10.71
C LEU A 284 4.50 10.50 9.86
N ALA A 285 4.48 10.38 8.53
CA ALA A 285 5.01 11.40 7.65
C ALA A 285 4.26 12.73 7.79
N VAL A 286 2.93 12.67 7.89
CA VAL A 286 2.09 13.86 8.11
C VAL A 286 2.38 14.53 9.47
N SER A 287 2.76 13.76 10.50
CA SER A 287 3.10 14.31 11.83
C SER A 287 4.49 14.94 11.92
N ILE A 288 5.30 14.92 10.85
CA ILE A 288 6.64 15.53 10.85
C ILE A 288 6.54 17.06 10.96
N ILE A 289 5.61 17.70 10.22
CA ILE A 289 5.41 19.16 10.26
C ILE A 289 5.12 19.68 11.69
N PRO A 290 4.12 19.18 12.42
CA PRO A 290 3.87 19.63 13.79
C PRO A 290 5.01 19.26 14.74
N ALA A 291 5.72 18.15 14.53
CA ALA A 291 6.90 17.81 15.31
C ALA A 291 8.02 18.84 15.14
N TYR A 292 8.30 19.26 13.90
CA TYR A 292 9.24 20.33 13.59
C TYR A 292 8.88 21.62 14.33
N ASN A 293 7.62 22.06 14.20
CA ASN A 293 7.13 23.28 14.84
C ASN A 293 7.24 23.21 16.37
N ASN A 294 6.96 22.05 16.98
CA ASN A 294 7.11 21.86 18.42
C ASN A 294 8.56 21.97 18.88
N ILE A 295 9.52 21.43 18.11
CA ILE A 295 10.94 21.57 18.41
C ILE A 295 11.35 23.04 18.34
N LEU A 296 11.01 23.75 17.27
CA LEU A 296 11.32 25.18 17.14
C LEU A 296 10.70 26.01 18.27
N ASN A 297 9.45 25.74 18.64
CA ASN A 297 8.78 26.42 19.75
C ASN A 297 9.48 26.15 21.08
N LYS A 298 9.98 24.92 21.30
CA LYS A 298 10.75 24.58 22.51
C LYS A 298 12.06 25.35 22.56
N LEU A 299 12.83 25.34 21.47
CA LEU A 299 14.09 26.09 21.35
C LEU A 299 13.89 27.60 21.54
N ARG A 300 12.80 28.15 20.99
CA ARG A 300 12.44 29.55 21.19
C ARG A 300 12.15 29.87 22.66
N LYS A 301 11.34 29.03 23.33
CA LYS A 301 11.02 29.19 24.75
C LYS A 301 12.25 29.05 25.65
N GLU A 302 13.19 28.17 25.30
CA GLU A 302 14.46 28.02 26.02
C GLU A 302 15.31 29.28 25.90
N LYS A 303 15.46 29.84 24.70
CA LYS A 303 16.13 31.14 24.49
C LYS A 303 15.42 32.30 25.21
N GLU A 304 14.09 32.32 25.20
CA GLU A 304 13.32 33.32 25.94
C GLU A 304 13.55 33.20 27.46
N LYS A 305 13.68 31.97 27.99
CA LYS A 305 14.01 31.73 29.40
C LYS A 305 15.44 32.16 29.75
N GLU A 306 16.41 31.91 28.89
CA GLU A 306 17.80 32.36 29.09
C GLU A 306 17.90 33.89 29.15
N ASN A 307 16.97 34.59 28.48
CA ASN A 307 16.89 36.05 28.49
C ASN A 307 16.00 36.61 29.63
N LEU A 308 15.41 35.77 30.49
CA LEU A 308 14.71 36.26 31.68
C LEU A 308 15.73 36.76 32.71
N PRO A 309 15.48 37.90 33.39
CA PRO A 309 16.34 38.38 34.47
C PRO A 309 16.41 37.31 35.57
N SER A 310 17.61 37.11 36.12
CA SER A 310 17.84 36.18 37.22
C SER A 310 17.07 36.65 38.46
N SER A 311 16.03 35.88 38.85
CA SER A 311 15.36 36.09 40.13
C SER A 311 16.20 35.44 41.22
N ASN A 312 16.62 36.22 42.21
CA ASN A 312 17.27 35.68 43.40
C ASN A 312 16.23 35.35 44.46
N TRP A 313 16.46 34.27 45.20
CA TRP A 313 15.63 33.97 46.37
C TRP A 313 15.76 35.10 47.40
N ILE A 314 14.63 35.62 47.87
CA ILE A 314 14.59 36.71 48.85
C ILE A 314 13.98 36.24 50.16
N GLY A 315 14.66 36.50 51.26
CA GLY A 315 14.20 36.22 52.62
C GLY A 315 14.56 34.81 53.11
N LYS A 316 14.24 34.52 54.38
CA LYS A 316 14.39 33.18 54.96
C LYS A 316 13.06 32.42 54.94
N VAL A 317 13.11 31.10 54.79
CA VAL A 317 11.90 30.26 54.86
C VAL A 317 11.19 30.49 56.21
N GLY A 318 9.90 30.87 56.15
CA GLY A 318 9.08 31.17 57.33
C GLY A 318 9.10 32.64 57.79
N GLU A 319 9.93 33.49 57.18
CA GLU A 319 9.95 34.93 57.45
C GLU A 319 8.75 35.62 56.77
N LYS A 320 8.05 36.48 57.52
CA LYS A 320 7.01 37.35 56.97
C LYS A 320 7.61 38.71 56.64
N THR A 321 7.57 39.13 55.37
CA THR A 321 8.08 40.43 54.92
C THR A 321 7.00 41.23 54.24
N GLU A 322 6.97 42.55 54.46
CA GLU A 322 6.11 43.49 53.75
C GLU A 322 6.92 44.18 52.64
N ARG A 323 6.40 44.20 51.40
CA ARG A 323 7.10 44.77 50.24
C ARG A 323 6.12 45.42 49.27
N LYS A 324 6.60 46.44 48.56
CA LYS A 324 5.92 46.93 47.36
C LYS A 324 6.22 45.99 46.20
N VAL A 325 5.16 45.49 45.59
CA VAL A 325 5.25 44.54 44.48
C VAL A 325 4.32 44.96 43.35
N LYS A 326 4.69 44.61 42.13
CA LYS A 326 3.86 44.75 40.94
C LYS A 326 3.32 43.39 40.56
N CYS A 327 2.01 43.24 40.50
CA CYS A 327 1.39 42.05 39.95
C CYS A 327 1.61 42.01 38.44
N ILE A 328 2.28 40.97 37.93
CA ILE A 328 2.60 40.84 36.49
C ILE A 328 1.76 39.78 35.79
N TYR A 329 1.12 38.90 36.54
CA TYR A 329 0.24 37.87 36.00
C TYR A 329 -0.82 37.52 37.03
N THR A 330 -2.06 37.35 36.59
CA THR A 330 -3.15 36.79 37.39
C THR A 330 -3.89 35.76 36.55
N ASN A 331 -4.21 34.62 37.15
CA ASN A 331 -5.09 33.63 36.55
C ASN A 331 -6.02 33.05 37.62
N THR A 332 -7.27 32.84 37.25
CA THR A 332 -8.29 32.33 38.16
C THR A 332 -8.72 30.96 37.68
N PHE A 333 -8.54 29.95 38.54
CA PHE A 333 -9.07 28.62 38.27
C PHE A 333 -10.43 28.49 38.93
N HIS A 334 -11.41 28.12 38.12
CA HIS A 334 -12.73 27.69 38.58
C HIS A 334 -12.73 26.16 38.65
N ASN A 335 -13.31 25.60 39.70
CA ASN A 335 -13.56 24.17 39.70
C ASN A 335 -14.80 23.87 38.83
N ASP A 336 -14.75 22.80 38.05
CA ASP A 336 -15.83 22.45 37.11
C ASP A 336 -17.13 22.00 37.81
N TYR A 337 -17.14 21.93 39.15
CA TYR A 337 -18.24 21.42 39.96
C TYR A 337 -19.12 22.51 40.61
N GLY A 338 -18.94 23.78 40.26
CA GLY A 338 -19.89 24.87 40.58
C GLY A 338 -20.09 25.21 42.07
N TYR A 339 -19.38 24.54 42.99
CA TYR A 339 -19.57 24.67 44.43
C TYR A 339 -18.27 24.83 45.25
N GLY A 340 -17.15 25.24 44.65
CA GLY A 340 -15.94 25.57 45.42
C GLY A 340 -15.24 26.82 44.91
N GLY A 341 -14.68 27.59 45.84
CA GLY A 341 -14.13 28.93 45.61
C GLY A 341 -13.11 28.99 44.48
N SER A 342 -13.06 30.15 43.83
CA SER A 342 -12.04 30.48 42.86
C SER A 342 -10.66 30.58 43.52
N THR A 343 -9.67 29.90 42.95
CA THR A 343 -8.27 30.09 43.36
C THR A 343 -7.63 31.11 42.43
N LEU A 344 -7.20 32.25 42.98
CA LEU A 344 -6.41 33.24 42.26
C LEU A 344 -4.93 32.86 42.35
N PHE A 345 -4.31 32.60 41.21
CA PHE A 345 -2.87 32.53 41.06
C PHE A 345 -2.38 33.91 40.61
N ALA A 346 -1.46 34.50 41.36
CA ALA A 346 -0.84 35.76 40.99
C ALA A 346 0.68 35.63 41.06
N ILE A 347 1.38 36.14 40.04
CA ILE A 347 2.84 36.26 40.04
C ILE A 347 3.17 37.73 40.24
N PHE A 348 4.08 38.00 41.18
CA PHE A 348 4.50 39.35 41.51
C PHE A 348 5.96 39.57 41.13
N LYS A 349 6.31 40.83 40.89
CA LYS A 349 7.69 41.31 40.80
C LYS A 349 7.95 42.37 41.84
N ASP A 350 9.14 42.35 42.44
CA ASP A 350 9.61 43.46 43.29
C ASP A 350 10.30 44.56 42.46
N GLU A 351 10.71 45.64 43.12
CA GLU A 351 11.43 46.77 42.48
C GLU A 351 12.81 46.37 41.92
N SER A 352 13.34 45.20 42.29
CA SER A 352 14.59 44.63 41.80
C SER A 352 14.37 43.56 40.72
N GLU A 353 13.16 43.49 40.15
CA GLU A 353 12.75 42.55 39.10
C GLU A 353 12.79 41.05 39.49
N ASN A 354 12.86 40.75 40.79
CA ASN A 354 12.76 39.37 41.27
C ASN A 354 11.30 38.89 41.19
N ILE A 355 11.11 37.65 40.72
CA ILE A 355 9.81 36.97 40.68
C ILE A 355 9.52 36.37 42.06
N LEU A 356 8.37 36.72 42.63
CA LEU A 356 7.89 36.28 43.96
C LEU A 356 6.73 35.28 43.86
#